data_AF-A0A527ZC22-F1
#
_entry.id   AF-A0A527ZC22-F1
#
_cell.length_a   1.000
_cell.length_b   1.000
_cell.length_c   1.000
_cell.angle_alpha   90.00
_cell.angle_beta   90.00
_cell.angle_gamma   90.00
#
_symmetry.space_group_name_H-M   'P 1'
#
loop_
_entity.id
_entity.type
_entity.pdbx_description
1 polymer ?
#
loop_
_entity_poly.entity_id
_entity_poly.type
_entity_poly.pdbx_seq_one_letter_code
_entity_poly.pdbx_strand_id
1 'polypeptide(L)'
;IYFIELHDNPPAAGKKVFGVRFVYPEKDLNAALRKEAEYRAANPNISNIDKANVNIDYSFSGDAQLKPSMVFDDGKKTFFKFTGRVPAIFAVQSDFSETLRNFRKEGEYLVLDGVATQYTLRDGNQW
;
A
#
# COMPACT_ATOMS: atom_id res chain seq x y z
N ILE A 1 -6.11 -16.96 -34.84
CA ILE A 1 -6.21 -18.16 -35.70
C ILE A 1 -4.93 -18.95 -35.47
N TYR A 2 -5.04 -20.25 -35.17
CA TYR A 2 -3.88 -21.12 -34.96
C TYR A 2 -3.67 -22.02 -36.16
N PHE A 3 -2.42 -22.16 -36.58
CA PHE A 3 -2.00 -23.19 -37.52
C PHE A 3 -1.13 -24.17 -36.76
N ILE A 4 -1.52 -25.44 -36.80
CA ILE A 4 -0.78 -26.52 -36.14
C ILE A 4 -0.18 -27.37 -37.26
N GLU A 5 1.15 -27.47 -37.26
CA GLU A 5 1.87 -28.38 -38.13
C GLU A 5 2.23 -29.63 -37.34
N LEU A 6 1.76 -30.79 -37.81
CA LEU A 6 1.99 -32.07 -37.16
C LEU A 6 3.19 -32.75 -37.81
N HIS A 7 4.18 -33.12 -36.99
CA HIS A 7 5.31 -33.93 -37.42
C HIS A 7 5.22 -35.31 -36.78
N ASP A 8 5.17 -36.35 -37.62
CA ASP A 8 5.36 -37.72 -37.18
C ASP A 8 6.86 -37.99 -36.98
N ASN A 9 7.19 -38.64 -35.87
CA ASN A 9 8.55 -39.07 -35.57
C ASN A 9 8.55 -40.59 -35.41
N PRO A 10 9.46 -41.32 -36.09
CA PRO A 10 9.53 -42.77 -35.99
C PRO A 10 9.76 -43.20 -34.53
N PRO A 11 9.24 -44.36 -34.10
CA PRO A 11 9.24 -44.79 -32.70
C PRO A 11 10.63 -44.80 -32.03
N ALA A 12 11.70 -45.02 -32.81
CA ALA A 12 13.08 -45.04 -32.36
C ALA A 12 13.69 -43.64 -32.09
N ALA A 13 13.04 -42.55 -32.52
CA ALA A 13 13.56 -41.19 -32.40
C ALA A 13 13.43 -40.59 -30.98
N GLY A 14 12.74 -41.27 -30.06
CA GLY A 14 12.62 -40.87 -28.65
C GLY A 14 11.83 -39.56 -28.39
N LYS A 15 11.34 -38.88 -29.43
CA LYS A 15 10.58 -37.63 -29.33
C LYS A 15 9.09 -37.91 -29.31
N LYS A 16 8.49 -37.88 -28.11
CA LYS A 16 7.04 -38.02 -27.91
C LYS A 16 6.49 -36.73 -27.32
N VAL A 17 5.46 -36.16 -27.94
CA VAL A 17 4.73 -35.00 -27.44
C VAL A 17 3.40 -35.48 -26.87
N PHE A 18 3.18 -35.27 -25.57
CA PHE A 18 1.97 -35.75 -24.88
C PHE A 18 0.94 -34.64 -24.64
N GLY A 19 1.29 -33.37 -24.90
CA GLY A 19 0.38 -32.24 -24.77
C GLY A 19 1.00 -30.93 -25.26
N VAL A 20 0.15 -30.04 -25.78
CA VAL A 20 0.51 -28.68 -26.21
C VAL A 20 -0.41 -27.71 -25.49
N ARG A 21 0.18 -26.71 -24.80
CA ARG A 21 -0.57 -25.66 -24.10
C ARG A 21 -0.26 -24.30 -24.73
N PHE A 22 -1.30 -23.60 -25.16
CA PHE A 22 -1.21 -22.21 -25.60
C PHE A 22 -1.45 -21.28 -24.39
N VAL A 23 -0.50 -20.39 -24.13
CA VAL A 23 -0.63 -19.33 -23.11
C VAL A 23 -0.91 -18.02 -23.82
N TYR A 24 -1.92 -17.29 -23.36
CA TYR A 24 -2.40 -16.05 -23.99
C TYR A 24 -2.07 -14.86 -23.07
N PRO A 25 -0.94 -14.17 -23.27
CA PRO A 25 -0.44 -13.17 -22.33
C PRO A 25 -1.34 -11.95 -22.17
N GLU A 26 -2.16 -11.66 -23.19
CA GLU A 26 -3.16 -10.57 -23.16
C GLU A 26 -4.30 -10.80 -22.16
N LYS A 27 -4.66 -12.05 -21.86
CA LYS A 27 -5.62 -12.35 -20.77
C LYS A 27 -5.02 -12.07 -19.40
N ASP A 28 -3.73 -12.35 -19.22
CA ASP A 28 -3.01 -12.10 -17.97
C ASP A 28 -2.77 -10.59 -17.77
N LEU A 29 -2.45 -9.85 -18.83
CA LEU A 29 -2.32 -8.39 -18.79
C LEU A 29 -3.63 -7.72 -18.38
N ASN A 30 -4.76 -8.14 -18.96
CA ASN A 30 -6.08 -7.63 -18.59
C ASN A 30 -6.43 -7.95 -17.13
N ALA A 31 -6.05 -9.12 -16.63
CA ALA A 31 -6.25 -9.48 -15.22
C ALA A 31 -5.40 -8.60 -14.28
N ALA A 32 -4.14 -8.35 -14.63
CA ALA A 32 -3.25 -7.49 -13.85
C ALA A 32 -3.75 -6.03 -13.78
N LEU A 33 -4.16 -5.47 -14.93
CA LEU A 33 -4.71 -4.12 -15.00
C LEU A 33 -6.00 -3.97 -14.18
N ARG A 34 -6.88 -4.97 -14.21
CA ARG A 34 -8.10 -4.98 -13.39
C ARG A 34 -7.77 -5.03 -11.90
N LYS A 35 -6.85 -5.90 -11.49
CA LYS A 35 -6.40 -5.98 -10.10
C LYS A 35 -5.77 -4.67 -9.61
N GLU A 36 -4.99 -4.01 -10.45
CA GLU A 36 -4.43 -2.69 -10.14
C GLU A 36 -5.53 -1.63 -10.00
N ALA A 37 -6.51 -1.61 -10.91
CA ALA A 37 -7.63 -0.68 -10.83
C ALA A 37 -8.47 -0.88 -9.54
N GLU A 38 -8.76 -2.13 -9.19
CA GLU A 38 -9.45 -2.50 -7.94
C GLU A 38 -8.66 -2.05 -6.71
N TYR A 39 -7.33 -2.27 -6.71
CA TYR A 39 -6.46 -1.81 -5.62
C TYR A 39 -6.48 -0.28 -5.48
N ARG A 40 -6.37 0.46 -6.60
CA ARG A 40 -6.39 1.92 -6.58
C ARG A 40 -7.74 2.47 -6.13
N ALA A 41 -8.83 1.84 -6.54
CA ALA A 41 -10.19 2.20 -6.10
C ALA A 41 -10.39 1.96 -4.60
N ALA A 42 -9.85 0.86 -4.05
CA ALA A 42 -9.91 0.57 -2.63
C ALA A 42 -9.02 1.51 -1.80
N ASN A 43 -7.89 1.93 -2.35
CA ASN A 43 -6.89 2.76 -1.67
C ASN A 43 -6.60 4.07 -2.41
N PRO A 44 -7.59 4.98 -2.50
CA PRO A 44 -7.49 6.18 -3.31
C PRO A 44 -6.51 7.22 -2.74
N ASN A 45 -6.23 7.25 -1.44
CA ASN A 45 -5.30 8.26 -0.89
C ASN A 45 -3.86 7.84 -1.14
N ILE A 46 -3.50 6.57 -0.89
CA ILE A 46 -2.13 6.09 -1.18
C ILE A 46 -1.83 6.08 -2.68
N SER A 47 -2.86 5.88 -3.52
CA SER A 47 -2.71 5.87 -4.98
C SER A 47 -2.56 7.26 -5.58
N ASN A 48 -3.04 8.28 -4.87
CA ASN A 48 -3.04 9.68 -5.33
C ASN A 48 -2.22 10.60 -4.40
N ILE A 49 -1.18 10.06 -3.75
CA ILE A 49 -0.23 10.85 -2.95
C ILE A 49 0.33 11.99 -3.82
N ASP A 50 0.25 13.22 -3.31
CA ASP A 50 0.84 14.38 -3.97
C ASP A 50 2.36 14.36 -3.82
N LYS A 51 3.03 13.68 -4.74
CA LYS A 51 4.48 13.45 -4.72
C LYS A 51 5.31 14.73 -4.71
N ALA A 52 4.76 15.85 -5.19
CA ALA A 52 5.46 17.13 -5.21
C ALA A 52 5.53 17.80 -3.84
N ASN A 53 4.60 17.45 -2.94
CA ASN A 53 4.44 18.04 -1.60
C ASN A 53 4.75 17.04 -0.48
N VAL A 54 5.45 15.95 -0.80
CA VAL A 54 5.81 14.96 0.23
C VAL A 54 6.80 15.56 1.22
N ASN A 55 6.42 15.52 2.49
CA ASN A 55 7.25 15.90 3.62
C ASN A 55 7.49 14.67 4.51
N ILE A 56 8.78 14.37 4.75
CA ILE A 56 9.23 13.26 5.60
C ILE A 56 9.95 13.73 6.86
N ASP A 57 10.00 15.04 7.11
CA ASP A 57 10.80 15.67 8.17
C ASP A 57 10.10 15.59 9.53
N TYR A 58 9.84 14.37 9.96
CA TYR A 58 9.21 14.06 11.24
C TYR A 58 10.21 13.45 12.21
N SER A 59 10.23 13.97 13.44
CA SER A 59 10.98 13.42 14.57
C SER A 59 10.04 12.77 15.58
N PHE A 60 10.55 11.81 16.36
CA PHE A 60 9.81 11.11 17.39
C PHE A 60 10.50 11.24 18.76
N SER A 61 9.69 11.46 19.79
CA SER A 61 10.08 11.43 21.20
C SER A 61 8.95 10.76 21.99
N GLY A 62 9.30 10.03 23.05
CA GLY A 62 8.35 9.28 23.88
C GLY A 62 8.65 7.79 23.93
N ASP A 63 7.67 6.99 24.29
CA ASP A 63 7.81 5.53 24.40
C ASP A 63 8.08 4.88 23.03
N ALA A 64 9.19 4.13 22.93
CA ALA A 64 9.60 3.46 21.70
C ALA A 64 8.57 2.42 21.19
N GLN A 65 7.69 1.89 22.06
CA GLN A 65 6.61 0.99 21.65
C GLN A 65 5.54 1.69 20.81
N LEU A 66 5.41 3.02 20.95
CA LEU A 66 4.46 3.83 20.19
C LEU A 66 5.06 4.39 18.90
N LYS A 67 6.36 4.19 18.67
CA LYS A 67 7.07 4.78 17.54
C LYS A 67 6.53 4.25 16.20
N PRO A 68 6.05 5.11 15.29
CA PRO A 68 5.74 4.70 13.93
C PRO A 68 7.01 4.21 13.22
N SER A 69 6.88 3.18 12.39
CA SER A 69 7.95 2.75 11.50
C SER A 69 8.19 3.73 10.35
N MET A 70 7.16 4.49 9.97
CA MET A 70 7.22 5.55 8.98
C MET A 70 6.10 6.56 9.24
N VAL A 71 6.41 7.83 9.04
CA VAL A 71 5.42 8.91 8.97
C VAL A 71 5.85 9.88 7.88
N PHE A 72 4.89 10.37 7.12
CA PHE A 72 5.07 11.44 6.14
C PHE A 72 3.73 12.11 5.86
N ASP A 73 3.74 13.28 5.24
CA ASP A 73 2.54 13.92 4.72
C ASP A 73 2.74 14.34 3.27
N ASP A 74 1.65 14.65 2.57
CA ASP A 74 1.65 15.15 1.19
C ASP A 74 1.11 16.60 1.08
N GLY A 75 1.17 17.34 2.19
CA GLY A 75 0.57 18.67 2.33
C GLY A 75 -0.96 18.66 2.53
N LYS A 76 -1.64 17.52 2.41
CA LYS A 76 -3.10 17.40 2.62
C LYS A 76 -3.47 16.33 3.62
N LYS A 77 -2.73 15.23 3.66
CA LYS A 77 -2.97 14.08 4.53
C LYS A 77 -1.66 13.61 5.14
N THR A 78 -1.74 13.06 6.34
CA THR A 78 -0.60 12.45 7.02
C THR A 78 -0.76 10.94 7.06
N PHE A 79 0.32 10.24 6.73
CA PHE A 79 0.38 8.80 6.56
C PHE A 79 1.26 8.21 7.65
N PHE A 80 0.71 7.33 8.47
CA PHE A 80 1.44 6.62 9.51
C PHE A 80 1.51 5.13 9.17
N LYS A 81 2.69 4.52 9.34
CA LYS A 81 2.86 3.06 9.28
C LYS A 81 3.37 2.54 10.62
N PHE A 82 2.65 1.60 11.20
CA PHE A 82 3.05 0.90 12.42
C PHE A 82 3.36 -0.57 12.11
N THR A 83 4.38 -1.13 12.77
CA THR A 83 4.71 -2.57 12.69
C THR A 83 4.01 -3.40 13.76
N GLY A 84 3.59 -2.76 14.86
CA GLY A 84 2.95 -3.40 16.00
C GLY A 84 1.55 -2.86 16.26
N ARG A 85 1.22 -2.70 17.54
CA ARG A 85 -0.07 -2.15 17.97
C ARG A 85 -0.19 -0.69 17.51
N VAL A 86 -1.39 -0.35 17.04
CA VAL A 86 -1.73 1.02 16.63
C VAL A 86 -2.20 1.81 17.85
N PRO A 87 -1.52 2.92 18.21
CA PRO A 87 -1.99 3.80 19.28
C PRO A 87 -3.14 4.71 18.82
N ALA A 88 -3.80 5.37 19.76
CA ALA A 88 -4.66 6.50 19.46
C ALA A 88 -3.78 7.69 19.01
N ILE A 89 -4.17 8.35 17.92
CA ILE A 89 -3.41 9.45 17.29
C ILE A 89 -4.20 10.74 17.44
N PHE A 90 -3.59 11.74 18.07
CA PHE A 90 -4.17 13.05 18.27
C PHE A 90 -3.36 14.10 17.54
N ALA A 91 -4.02 14.99 16.79
CA ALA A 91 -3.38 16.18 16.26
C ALA A 91 -3.31 17.24 17.36
N VAL A 92 -2.14 17.83 17.56
CA VAL A 92 -1.95 18.94 18.51
C VAL A 92 -2.23 20.25 17.78
N GLN A 93 -3.13 21.03 18.36
CA GLN A 93 -3.53 22.34 17.84
C GLN A 93 -2.56 23.44 18.34
N SER A 94 -2.70 24.66 17.79
CA SER A 94 -1.86 25.80 18.15
C SER A 94 -2.00 26.25 19.61
N ASP A 95 -3.12 25.94 20.25
CA ASP A 95 -3.38 26.18 21.68
C ASP A 95 -2.95 25.01 22.58
N PHE A 96 -2.21 24.04 22.01
CA PHE A 96 -1.76 22.80 22.65
C PHE A 96 -2.88 21.82 23.03
N SER A 97 -4.13 22.08 22.62
CA SER A 97 -5.19 21.09 22.76
C SER A 97 -5.01 19.93 21.79
N GLU A 98 -5.40 18.73 22.22
CA GLU A 98 -5.37 17.52 21.41
C GLU A 98 -6.75 17.27 20.79
N THR A 99 -6.78 17.00 19.49
CA THR A 99 -8.02 16.64 18.78
C THR A 99 -7.87 15.35 17.98
N LEU A 100 -8.92 14.56 17.96
CA LEU A 100 -9.00 13.39 17.08
C LEU A 100 -9.22 13.85 15.64
N ARG A 101 -8.44 13.29 14.73
CA ARG A 101 -8.66 13.42 13.29
C ARG A 101 -9.31 12.17 12.76
N ASN A 102 -10.16 12.33 11.75
CA ASN A 102 -10.65 11.20 11.00
C ASN A 102 -9.46 10.47 10.37
N PHE A 103 -9.46 9.15 10.49
CA PHE A 103 -8.45 8.30 9.86
C PHE A 103 -9.08 7.09 9.21
N ARG A 104 -8.37 6.53 8.24
CA ARG A 104 -8.73 5.27 7.59
C ARG A 104 -7.49 4.44 7.31
N LYS A 105 -7.64 3.12 7.24
CA LYS A 105 -6.56 2.22 6.85
C LYS A 105 -6.57 2.01 5.33
N GLU A 106 -5.43 2.21 4.69
CA GLU A 106 -5.19 1.94 3.27
C GLU A 106 -3.85 1.24 3.08
N GLY A 107 -3.89 0.00 2.58
CA GLY A 107 -2.74 -0.88 2.60
C GLY A 107 -2.15 -1.01 4.01
N GLU A 108 -0.89 -0.60 4.15
CA GLU A 108 -0.15 -0.63 5.41
C GLU A 108 -0.21 0.69 6.19
N TYR A 109 -0.85 1.72 5.64
CA TYR A 109 -0.88 3.06 6.21
C TYR A 109 -2.20 3.37 6.90
N LEU A 110 -2.12 4.09 8.01
CA LEU A 110 -3.21 4.89 8.54
C LEU A 110 -3.11 6.28 7.92
N VAL A 111 -4.15 6.64 7.18
CA VAL A 111 -4.26 7.92 6.49
C VAL A 111 -5.15 8.83 7.33
N LEU A 112 -4.56 9.89 7.86
CA LEU A 112 -5.25 10.92 8.63
C LEU A 112 -5.66 12.08 7.71
N ASP A 113 -6.83 12.64 7.96
CA ASP A 113 -7.27 13.85 7.28
C ASP A 113 -6.57 15.09 7.85
N GLY A 114 -5.91 15.84 6.96
CA GLY A 114 -5.18 17.05 7.30
C GLY A 114 -3.72 16.78 7.69
N VAL A 115 -3.00 17.87 7.89
CA VAL A 115 -1.61 17.90 8.38
C VAL A 115 -1.58 18.70 9.67
N ALA A 116 -0.78 18.26 10.63
CA ALA A 116 -0.53 18.97 11.89
C ALA A 116 0.98 19.07 12.14
N THR A 117 1.38 20.11 12.86
CA THR A 117 2.78 20.35 13.24
C THR A 117 3.28 19.33 14.26
N GLN A 118 2.37 18.74 15.03
CA GLN A 118 2.69 17.74 16.04
C GLN A 118 1.52 16.77 16.20
N TYR A 119 1.86 15.52 16.51
CA TYR A 119 0.91 14.48 16.89
C TYR A 119 1.30 13.88 18.24
N THR A 120 0.30 13.57 19.06
CA THR A 120 0.48 12.75 20.27
C THR A 120 -0.03 11.34 20.00
N LEU A 121 0.75 10.34 20.40
CA LEU A 121 0.40 8.91 20.30
C LEU A 121 0.11 8.38 21.71
N ARG A 122 -1.03 7.71 21.92
CA ARG A 122 -1.42 7.20 23.25
C ARG A 122 -1.83 5.74 23.19
N ASP A 123 -1.31 4.92 24.11
CA ASP A 123 -1.82 3.58 24.43
C ASP A 123 -1.93 3.43 25.95
N GLY A 124 -3.13 3.62 26.50
CA GLY A 124 -3.34 3.65 27.95
C GLY A 124 -2.55 4.78 28.62
N ASN A 125 -1.60 4.41 29.50
CA ASN A 125 -0.74 5.34 30.23
C ASN A 125 0.59 5.64 29.50
N GLN A 126 0.84 5.04 28.33
CA GLN A 126 2.03 5.30 27.51
C GLN A 126 1.74 6.44 26.52
N TRP A 127 2.62 7.44 26.48
CA TRP A 127 2.58 8.57 25.54
C TRP A 127 3.98 9.20 25.33
#